data_AF-A0A957XY54-F1
#
_entry.id   AF-A0A957XY54-F1
#
_cell.length_a   1.000
_cell.length_b   1.000
_cell.length_c   1.000
_cell.angle_alpha   90.00
_cell.angle_beta   90.00
_cell.angle_gamma   90.00
#
_symmetry.space_group_name_H-M   'P 1'
#
loop_
_entity.id
_entity.type
_entity.pdbx_description
1 polymer ?
#
loop_
_entity_poly.entity_id
_entity_poly.type
_entity_poly.pdbx_seq_one_letter_code
_entity_poly.pdbx_strand_id
1 'polypeptide(L)' 'MNTTELPDVLTLEETASYLRVPQDAVERVATKGQLPGRRIDDSWRFLRDAIDEWLRSSDSRSVLLQQS' A
#
# COMPACT_ATOMS: atom_id res chain seq x y z
N MET A 1 27.60 -11.87 4.29
CA MET A 1 26.82 -12.03 3.05
C MET A 1 25.47 -11.42 3.33
N ASN A 2 25.38 -10.11 3.15
CA ASN A 2 24.19 -9.33 3.45
C ASN A 2 23.70 -8.82 2.10
N THR A 3 22.82 -9.60 1.49
CA THR A 3 22.08 -9.23 0.30
C THR A 3 21.52 -7.83 0.55
N THR A 4 21.99 -6.85 -0.22
CA THR A 4 21.53 -5.46 -0.20
C THR A 4 20.01 -5.45 -0.05
N GLU A 5 19.53 -5.01 1.12
CA GLU A 5 18.13 -5.10 1.56
C GLU A 5 17.26 -4.13 0.76
N LEU A 6 16.97 -4.50 -0.49
CA LEU A 6 15.97 -3.80 -1.27
C LEU A 6 14.63 -3.92 -0.53
N PRO A 7 13.88 -2.82 -0.36
CA PRO A 7 12.56 -2.89 0.25
C PRO A 7 11.67 -3.84 -0.55
N ASP A 8 11.05 -4.81 0.13
CA ASP A 8 10.11 -5.75 -0.48
C ASP A 8 8.99 -4.98 -1.20
N VAL A 9 8.86 -5.23 -2.50
CA VAL A 9 7.79 -4.65 -3.33
C VAL A 9 6.60 -5.61 -3.32
N LEU A 10 5.48 -5.15 -2.77
CA LEU A 10 4.22 -5.88 -2.70
C LEU A 10 3.36 -5.59 -3.93
N THR A 11 2.60 -6.60 -4.35
CA THR A 11 1.52 -6.46 -5.34
C THR A 11 0.24 -5.91 -4.70
N LEU A 12 -0.79 -5.61 -5.50
CA LEU A 12 -2.11 -5.24 -4.99
C LEU A 12 -2.69 -6.29 -4.03
N GLU A 13 -2.61 -7.56 -4.42
CA GLU A 13 -3.10 -8.69 -3.62
C GLU A 13 -2.35 -8.85 -2.31
N GLU A 14 -1.03 -8.76 -2.35
CA GLU A 14 -0.21 -8.85 -1.14
C GLU A 14 -0.43 -7.66 -0.22
N THR A 15 -0.59 -6.46 -0.78
CA THR A 15 -0.88 -5.25 0.00
C THR A 15 -2.25 -5.34 0.67
N ALA A 16 -3.26 -5.86 -0.04
CA ALA A 16 -4.58 -6.13 0.52
C ALA A 16 -4.52 -7.14 1.68
N SER A 17 -3.79 -8.23 1.48
CA SER A 17 -3.56 -9.24 2.53
C SER A 17 -2.80 -8.68 3.72
N TYR A 18 -1.78 -7.86 3.47
CA TYR A 18 -0.95 -7.22 4.49
C TYR A 18 -1.76 -6.22 5.34
N LEU A 19 -2.55 -5.38 4.69
CA LEU A 19 -3.42 -4.39 5.34
C LEU A 19 -4.71 -4.99 5.90
N ARG A 20 -5.01 -6.26 5.60
CA ARG A 20 -6.27 -6.96 5.93
C ARG A 20 -7.52 -6.23 5.45
N VAL A 21 -7.47 -5.70 4.23
CA VAL A 21 -8.58 -5.02 3.57
C VAL A 21 -8.85 -5.65 2.20
N PRO A 22 -10.05 -5.50 1.61
CA PRO A 22 -10.32 -6.04 0.27
C PRO A 22 -9.45 -5.36 -0.80
N GLN A 23 -9.07 -6.10 -1.84
CA GLN A 23 -8.26 -5.60 -2.97
C GLN A 23 -8.87 -4.34 -3.61
N ASP A 24 -10.19 -4.31 -3.77
CA ASP A 24 -10.91 -3.15 -4.31
C ASP A 24 -10.68 -1.88 -3.47
N ALA A 25 -10.66 -2.01 -2.14
CA ALA A 25 -10.36 -0.88 -1.26
C ALA A 25 -8.93 -0.38 -1.48
N VAL A 26 -7.95 -1.29 -1.56
CA VAL A 26 -6.54 -0.95 -1.85
C VAL A 26 -6.42 -0.23 -3.19
N GLU A 27 -7.04 -0.75 -4.24
CA GLU A 27 -7.01 -0.15 -5.57
C GLU A 27 -7.64 1.25 -5.56
N ARG A 28 -8.78 1.41 -4.88
CA ARG A 28 -9.45 2.71 -4.77
C ARG A 28 -8.59 3.73 -4.02
N VAL A 29 -7.96 3.36 -2.91
CA VAL A 29 -7.09 4.30 -2.16
C VAL A 29 -5.77 4.59 -2.90
N ALA A 30 -5.22 3.61 -3.60
CA ALA A 30 -4.03 3.77 -4.42
C ALA A 30 -4.29 4.68 -5.63
N THR A 31 -5.43 4.49 -6.31
CA THR A 31 -5.87 5.34 -7.44
C THR A 31 -6.14 6.78 -6.99
N LYS A 32 -6.64 6.96 -5.76
CA LYS A 32 -6.83 8.29 -5.15
C LYS A 32 -5.53 8.93 -4.66
N GLY A 33 -4.38 8.23 -4.73
CA GLY A 33 -3.10 8.72 -4.24
C GLY A 33 -2.98 8.78 -2.70
N GLN A 34 -3.89 8.11 -1.98
CA GLN A 34 -3.91 8.10 -0.51
C GLN A 34 -3.07 6.96 0.08
N LEU A 35 -2.72 5.96 -0.74
CA LEU A 35 -1.84 4.86 -0.37
C LEU A 35 -0.55 4.98 -1.19
N PRO A 36 0.65 4.90 -0.57
CA PRO A 36 1.91 5.03 -1.28
C PRO A 36 2.15 3.79 -2.14
N GLY A 37 1.78 3.91 -3.41
CA GLY A 37 1.95 2.88 -4.42
C GLY A 37 2.12 3.50 -5.78
N ARG A 38 2.74 2.75 -6.70
CA ARG A 38 2.92 3.17 -8.08
C ARG A 38 2.33 2.13 -9.02
N ARG A 39 1.51 2.59 -9.95
CA ARG A 39 1.07 1.78 -11.08
C ARG A 39 2.18 1.76 -12.12
N ILE A 40 2.67 0.56 -12.41
CA ILE A 40 3.67 0.31 -13.45
C ILE A 40 3.00 -0.61 -14.46
N ASP A 41 2.80 -0.10 -15.67
CA ASP A 41 2.05 -0.78 -16.71
C ASP A 41 0.61 -1.06 -16.22
N ASP A 42 0.19 -2.32 -16.18
CA ASP A 42 -1.11 -2.74 -15.67
C ASP A 42 -1.08 -3.29 -14.23
N SER A 43 0.02 -3.10 -13.51
CA SER A 43 0.18 -3.67 -12.17
C SER A 43 0.55 -2.63 -11.13
N TRP A 44 -0.05 -2.74 -9.95
CA TRP A 44 0.35 -1.95 -8.79
C TRP A 44 1.59 -2.53 -8.11
N ARG A 45 2.46 -1.62 -7.66
CA ARG A 45 3.64 -1.91 -6.86
C ARG A 45 3.64 -1.01 -5.63
N PHE A 46 3.73 -1.63 -4.46
CA PHE A 46 3.73 -0.96 -3.17
C PHE A 46 5.02 -1.31 -2.45
N LEU A 47 5.76 -0.33 -1.95
CA LEU A 47 6.92 -0.63 -1.13
C LEU A 47 6.44 -0.97 0.27
N ARG A 48 6.80 -2.16 0.79
CA ARG A 48 6.44 -2.55 2.16
C ARG A 48 6.83 -1.48 3.17
N ASP A 49 8.03 -0.94 3.03
CA ASP A 49 8.56 0.13 3.88
C ASP A 49 7.71 1.41 3.81
N ALA A 50 7.29 1.83 2.61
CA ALA A 50 6.43 2.99 2.45
C ALA A 50 5.03 2.78 3.04
N ILE A 51 4.48 1.56 2.94
CA ILE A 51 3.19 1.19 3.54
C ILE A 51 3.31 1.21 5.07
N ASP A 52 4.41 0.70 5.61
CA ASP A 52 4.70 0.68 7.05
C ASP A 52 4.87 2.10 7.62
N GLU A 53 5.63 2.96 6.94
CA GLU A 53 5.73 4.39 7.29
C GLU A 53 4.39 5.11 7.18
N TRP A 54 3.59 4.78 6.17
CA TRP A 54 2.24 5.33 6.02
C TRP A 54 1.29 4.88 7.13
N LEU A 55 1.38 3.63 7.58
CA LEU A 55 0.62 3.13 8.74
C LEU A 55 1.03 3.82 10.04
N ARG A 56 2.32 4.11 10.20
CA ARG A 56 2.83 4.90 11.34
C ARG A 56 2.41 6.36 11.28
N SER A 57 2.23 6.91 10.08
CA SER A 57 1.73 8.26 9.87
C SER A 57 0.26 8.37 10.27
N SER A 58 -0.07 9.42 11.02
CA SER A 58 -1.42 9.63 11.59
C SER A 58 -2.52 9.85 10.54
N ASP A 59 -2.17 9.98 9.27
CA ASP A 59 -3.08 10.22 8.14
C ASP A 59 -3.85 8.95 7.70
N SER A 60 -3.27 7.76 7.93
CA SER A 60 -3.86 6.47 7.52
C SER A 60 -5.23 6.19 8.14
N ARG A 61 -5.51 6.70 9.35
CA ARG A 61 -6.82 6.55 10.01
C ARG A 61 -7.92 7.33 9.31
N SER A 62 -7.60 8.46 8.68
CA SER A 62 -8.57 9.30 7.97
C SER A 62 -9.04 8.62 6.68
N VAL A 63 -8.13 8.02 5.90
CA VAL A 63 -8.50 7.39 4.63
C VAL A 63 -9.46 6.22 4.79
N LEU A 64 -9.29 5.42 5.86
CA LEU A 64 -10.09 4.21 6.07
C LEU A 64 -11.51 4.54 6.54
N LEU A 65 -11.69 5.67 7.23
CA LEU A 65 -12.95 6.09 7.82
C LEU A 65 -13.87 6.86 6.85
N GLN A 66 -13.37 7.34 5.70
CA GLN A 66 -14.16 8.12 4.74
C GLN A 66 -15.10 7.29 3.84
N GLN A 67 -15.52 6.09 4.29
CA GLN A 67 -16.37 5.17 3.51
C GLN A 67 -17.81 5.06 4.03
N SER A 68 -18.28 6.00 4.85
CA SER A 68 -19.69 6.07 5.32
C SER A 68 -20.61 6.77 4.32
#